data_AF-F4BJX0-F1
#
_entry.id   AF-F4BJX0-F1
#
_cell.length_a   1.000
_cell.length_b   1.000
_cell.length_c   1.000
_cell.angle_alpha   90.00
_cell.angle_beta   90.00
_cell.angle_gamma   90.00
#
_symmetry.space_group_name_H-M   'P 1'
#
loop_
_entity.id
_entity.type
_entity.pdbx_description
1 polymer ?
#
loop_
_entity_poly.entity_id
_entity_poly.type
_entity_poly.pdbx_seq_one_letter_code
_entity_poly.pdbx_strand_id
1 'polypeptide(L)'
;MVGALMGLSLLANNSEIIVLRSFGRSTAQIAKGVVLVGIIGSITTIVFGGYIAPILQRQVDTNMVTYNTHDLWFKTPDGFMNIANIEPTKGKAYGIRKFMVQDNKVREIRYAESATYINDASANVFNISKIIFPSNDGQKHIDIVTNMTNAVWSNPIPISVAKVITINDNDYLNFSQLTSYMLSNSQAKDSISLKFWQEVFQPLALMILILLSVPLSIGSTRSSTLILKLLLGAFFGFAFFIINQIFGPIALILHLPPILGAAGPTVIALILLIYLFIKSKET
;
A
#
# COMPACT_ATOMS: atom_id res chain seq x y z
N MET A 1 -4.60 21.39 5.75
CA MET A 1 -4.07 22.66 5.21
C MET A 1 -5.16 23.72 4.99
N VAL A 2 -6.11 23.51 4.06
CA VAL A 2 -7.14 24.51 3.70
C VAL A 2 -7.89 25.05 4.92
N GLY A 3 -8.40 24.19 5.79
CA GLY A 3 -9.08 24.62 7.01
C GLY A 3 -8.22 25.49 7.94
N ALA A 4 -6.95 25.11 8.15
CA ALA A 4 -6.02 25.89 8.96
C ALA A 4 -5.70 27.25 8.31
N LEU A 5 -5.54 27.29 6.98
CA LEU A 5 -5.30 28.51 6.24
C LEU A 5 -6.52 29.44 6.32
N MET A 6 -7.73 28.92 6.15
CA MET A 6 -8.98 29.68 6.28
C MET A 6 -9.18 30.20 7.69
N GLY A 7 -8.99 29.37 8.72
CA GLY A 7 -9.11 29.79 10.12
C GLY A 7 -8.14 30.93 10.46
N LEU A 8 -6.87 30.78 10.10
CA LEU A 8 -5.87 31.85 10.27
C LEU A 8 -6.20 33.09 9.43
N SER A 9 -6.83 32.93 8.26
CA SER A 9 -7.21 34.04 7.40
C SER A 9 -8.38 34.84 7.98
N LEU A 10 -9.34 34.18 8.62
CA LEU A 10 -10.45 34.83 9.31
C LEU A 10 -9.95 35.62 10.53
N LEU A 11 -9.05 35.03 11.32
CA LEU A 11 -8.39 35.73 12.44
C LEU A 11 -7.57 36.93 11.96
N ALA A 12 -6.92 36.82 10.79
CA ALA A 12 -6.21 37.94 10.17
C ALA A 12 -7.19 39.04 9.73
N ASN A 13 -8.31 38.66 9.10
CA ASN A 13 -9.29 39.59 8.56
C ASN A 13 -10.01 40.39 9.67
N ASN A 14 -10.27 39.76 10.81
CA ASN A 14 -10.82 40.40 12.00
C ASN A 14 -9.76 41.17 12.83
N SER A 15 -8.54 41.34 12.31
CA SER A 15 -7.41 42.01 12.96
C SER A 15 -6.89 41.36 14.26
N GLU A 16 -7.34 40.15 14.63
CA GLU A 16 -6.88 39.46 15.86
C GLU A 16 -5.39 39.13 15.82
N ILE A 17 -4.88 38.72 14.66
CA ILE A 17 -3.44 38.46 14.47
C ILE A 17 -2.62 39.74 14.61
N ILE A 18 -3.15 40.88 14.17
CA ILE A 18 -2.48 42.19 14.24
C ILE A 18 -2.40 42.63 15.71
N VAL A 19 -3.50 42.48 16.46
CA VAL A 19 -3.56 42.78 17.90
C VAL A 19 -2.57 41.90 18.68
N LEU A 20 -2.50 40.60 18.41
CA LEU A 20 -1.51 39.72 19.04
C LEU A 20 -0.08 40.19 18.76
N ARG A 21 0.23 40.57 17.51
CA ARG A 21 1.55 41.09 17.15
C ARG A 21 1.87 42.43 17.82
N SER A 22 0.88 43.31 18.01
CA SER A 22 1.10 44.61 18.69
C SER A 22 1.42 44.44 20.17
N PHE A 23 0.98 43.35 20.81
CA PHE A 23 1.38 42.96 22.17
C PHE A 23 2.76 42.26 22.22
N GLY A 24 3.53 42.26 21.12
CA GLY A 24 4.87 41.69 21.06
C GLY A 24 4.92 40.18 20.85
N ARG A 25 3.79 39.51 20.54
CA ARG A 25 3.83 38.10 20.15
C ARG A 25 4.44 37.93 18.77
N SER A 26 5.44 37.06 18.68
CA SER A 26 6.07 36.71 17.40
C SER A 26 5.21 35.75 16.57
N THR A 27 5.44 35.73 15.25
CA THR A 27 4.81 34.78 14.32
C THR A 27 5.03 33.32 14.73
N ALA A 28 6.20 33.01 15.31
CA ALA A 28 6.51 31.69 15.85
C ALA A 28 5.62 31.30 17.04
N GLN A 29 5.22 32.26 17.88
CA GLN A 29 4.32 31.98 18.99
C GLN A 29 2.87 31.76 18.52
N ILE A 30 2.45 32.40 17.43
CA ILE A 30 1.16 32.10 16.77
C ILE A 30 1.20 30.71 16.14
N ALA A 31 2.33 30.34 15.53
CA ALA A 31 2.52 29.01 14.95
C ALA A 31 2.38 27.88 15.98
N LYS A 32 2.69 28.10 17.27
CA LYS A 32 2.50 27.09 18.33
C LYS A 32 1.06 26.58 18.43
N GLY A 33 0.07 27.45 18.28
CA GLY A 33 -1.35 27.03 18.30
C GLY A 33 -1.67 26.12 17.10
N VAL A 34 -1.08 26.42 15.96
CA VAL A 34 -1.26 25.64 14.71
C VAL A 34 -0.55 24.30 14.80
N VAL A 35 0.60 24.23 15.47
CA VAL A 35 1.28 22.96 15.79
C VAL A 35 0.38 22.05 16.63
N LEU A 36 -0.32 22.59 17.64
CA LEU A 36 -1.25 21.80 18.46
C LEU A 36 -2.37 21.18 17.61
N VAL A 37 -2.97 21.97 16.70
CA VAL A 37 -3.97 21.48 15.74
C VAL A 37 -3.35 20.43 14.80
N GLY A 38 -2.10 20.63 14.38
CA GLY A 38 -1.35 19.66 13.58
C GLY A 38 -1.11 18.33 14.30
N ILE A 39 -0.77 18.37 15.60
CA ILE A 39 -0.60 17.17 16.44
C ILE A 39 -1.93 16.42 16.56
N ILE A 40 -3.02 17.12 16.89
CA ILE A 40 -4.35 16.51 16.98
C ILE A 40 -4.72 15.86 15.65
N GLY A 41 -4.56 16.57 14.54
CA GLY A 41 -4.83 16.04 13.20
C GLY A 41 -3.97 14.82 12.85
N SER A 42 -2.69 14.83 13.24
CA SER A 42 -1.76 13.72 13.01
C SER A 42 -2.17 12.47 13.78
N ILE A 43 -2.56 12.62 15.05
CA ILE A 43 -3.09 11.53 15.88
C ILE A 43 -4.36 10.96 15.24
N THR A 44 -5.29 11.83 14.81
CA THR A 44 -6.49 11.39 14.10
C THR A 44 -6.13 10.61 12.83
N THR A 45 -5.18 11.08 12.03
CA THR A 45 -4.73 10.36 10.83
C THR A 45 -4.13 9.00 11.14
N ILE A 46 -3.33 8.86 12.21
CA ILE A 46 -2.77 7.56 12.62
C ILE A 46 -3.89 6.59 13.04
N VAL A 47 -4.86 7.06 13.82
CA VAL A 47 -5.99 6.24 14.27
C VAL A 47 -6.84 5.79 13.08
N PHE A 48 -7.18 6.72 12.18
CA PHE A 48 -7.99 6.41 11.01
C PHE A 48 -7.25 5.53 10.00
N GLY A 49 -5.99 5.87 9.68
CA GLY A 49 -5.18 5.15 8.70
C GLY A 49 -4.80 3.75 9.17
N GLY A 50 -4.31 3.61 10.41
CA GLY A 50 -3.79 2.35 10.91
C GLY A 50 -4.86 1.36 11.40
N TYR A 51 -6.01 1.85 11.87
CA TYR A 51 -7.02 1.00 12.54
C TYR A 51 -8.39 1.05 11.89
N ILE A 52 -8.97 2.23 11.67
CA ILE A 52 -10.37 2.33 11.23
C ILE A 52 -10.50 1.97 9.74
N ALA A 53 -9.71 2.62 8.88
CA ALA A 53 -9.75 2.43 7.44
C ALA A 53 -9.58 0.95 7.04
N PRO A 54 -8.56 0.20 7.50
CA PRO A 54 -8.39 -1.18 7.05
C PRO A 54 -9.50 -2.11 7.57
N ILE A 55 -10.06 -1.87 8.76
CA ILE A 55 -11.20 -2.66 9.27
C ILE A 55 -12.43 -2.46 8.38
N LEU A 56 -12.77 -1.20 8.08
CA LEU A 56 -13.93 -0.87 7.25
C LEU A 56 -13.74 -1.37 5.82
N GLN A 57 -12.54 -1.23 5.28
CA GLN A 57 -12.25 -1.65 3.91
C GLN A 57 -12.29 -3.17 3.78
N ARG A 58 -11.75 -3.91 4.77
CA ARG A 58 -11.92 -5.38 4.83
C ARG A 58 -13.37 -5.80 4.89
N GLN A 59 -14.24 -5.10 5.62
CA GLN A 59 -15.66 -5.45 5.69
C GLN A 59 -16.37 -5.25 4.35
N VAL A 60 -16.02 -4.19 3.62
CA VAL A 60 -16.59 -3.95 2.27
C VAL A 60 -16.07 -4.99 1.29
N ASP A 61 -14.76 -5.24 1.28
CA ASP A 61 -14.16 -6.19 0.34
C ASP A 61 -14.57 -7.64 0.64
N THR A 62 -14.76 -8.03 1.90
CA THR A 62 -15.31 -9.36 2.23
C THR A 62 -16.74 -9.55 1.72
N ASN A 63 -17.51 -8.46 1.59
CA ASN A 63 -18.91 -8.51 1.14
C ASN A 63 -19.07 -8.28 -0.37
N MET A 64 -18.10 -7.64 -1.04
CA MET A 64 -18.15 -7.32 -2.48
C MET A 64 -17.19 -8.16 -3.33
N VAL A 65 -16.14 -8.73 -2.75
CA VAL A 65 -15.24 -9.66 -3.42
C VAL A 65 -15.86 -11.05 -3.31
N THR A 66 -16.72 -11.39 -4.28
CA THR A 66 -16.80 -12.79 -4.74
C THR A 66 -15.37 -13.18 -5.01
N TYR A 67 -14.77 -13.99 -4.12
CA TYR A 67 -13.38 -14.38 -4.24
C TYR A 67 -13.09 -14.72 -5.70
N ASN A 68 -12.14 -14.02 -6.33
CA ASN A 68 -11.64 -14.45 -7.63
C ASN A 68 -10.73 -15.66 -7.40
N THR A 69 -11.27 -16.69 -6.74
CA THR A 69 -10.67 -17.99 -6.50
C THR A 69 -10.64 -18.82 -7.78
N HIS A 70 -11.22 -18.29 -8.86
CA HIS A 70 -11.31 -18.95 -10.13
C HIS A 70 -10.03 -18.74 -10.95
N ASP A 71 -9.46 -19.84 -11.46
CA ASP A 71 -8.33 -19.87 -12.39
C ASP A 71 -7.05 -19.13 -11.95
N LEU A 72 -6.56 -19.43 -10.74
CA LEU A 72 -5.29 -18.92 -10.25
C LEU A 72 -4.11 -19.63 -10.94
N TRP A 73 -3.17 -18.86 -11.49
CA TRP A 73 -1.95 -19.38 -12.12
C TRP A 73 -0.71 -19.06 -11.29
N PHE A 74 0.16 -20.04 -11.16
CA PHE A 74 1.37 -19.95 -10.36
C PHE A 74 2.57 -20.53 -11.09
N LYS A 75 3.75 -19.99 -10.80
CA LYS A 75 5.03 -20.51 -11.28
C LYS A 75 5.70 -21.30 -10.16
N THR A 76 6.05 -22.55 -10.44
CA THR A 76 6.72 -23.49 -9.54
C THR A 76 8.13 -23.74 -10.07
N PRO A 77 9.12 -24.17 -9.25
CA PRO A 77 10.46 -24.48 -9.73
C PRO A 77 10.47 -25.46 -10.93
N ASP A 78 9.52 -26.40 -10.95
CA ASP A 78 9.39 -27.42 -12.00
C ASP A 78 8.52 -27.00 -13.20
N GLY A 79 7.94 -25.79 -13.22
CA GLY A 79 7.05 -25.33 -14.29
C GLY A 79 5.91 -24.41 -13.83
N PHE A 80 4.67 -24.74 -14.23
CA PHE A 80 3.48 -23.93 -13.93
C PHE A 80 2.40 -24.76 -13.24
N MET A 81 1.57 -24.10 -12.43
CA MET A 81 0.41 -24.71 -11.81
C MET A 81 -0.79 -23.78 -11.95
N ASN A 82 -1.93 -24.35 -12.29
CA ASN A 82 -3.21 -23.66 -12.32
C ASN A 82 -4.17 -24.33 -11.34
N ILE A 83 -4.94 -23.52 -10.63
CA ILE A 83 -5.95 -23.97 -9.67
C ILE A 83 -7.27 -23.34 -10.08
N ALA A 84 -8.23 -24.17 -10.49
CA ALA A 84 -9.52 -23.72 -11.00
C ALA A 84 -10.40 -23.12 -9.91
N ASN A 85 -10.39 -23.65 -8.68
CA ASN A 85 -11.07 -23.03 -7.55
C ASN A 85 -10.35 -23.36 -6.23
N ILE A 86 -10.27 -22.40 -5.31
CA ILE A 86 -9.75 -22.62 -3.96
C ILE A 86 -10.78 -22.19 -2.92
N GLU A 87 -10.95 -23.00 -1.88
CA GLU A 87 -11.83 -22.71 -0.74
C GLU A 87 -10.96 -22.55 0.52
N PRO A 88 -10.50 -21.32 0.83
CA PRO A 88 -9.53 -21.08 1.90
C PRO A 88 -10.09 -21.38 3.30
N THR A 89 -11.41 -21.26 3.49
CA THR A 89 -12.11 -21.53 4.77
C THR A 89 -12.10 -23.01 5.14
N LYS A 90 -12.07 -23.91 4.15
CA LYS A 90 -12.06 -25.36 4.35
C LYS A 90 -10.72 -26.03 4.05
N GLY A 91 -9.73 -25.27 3.58
CA GLY A 91 -8.42 -25.79 3.22
C GLY A 91 -8.43 -26.72 2.00
N LYS A 92 -9.38 -26.52 1.08
CA LYS A 92 -9.58 -27.37 -0.09
C LYS A 92 -9.30 -26.61 -1.38
N ALA A 93 -8.75 -27.29 -2.38
CA ALA A 93 -8.61 -26.78 -3.73
C ALA A 93 -9.21 -27.78 -4.72
N TYR A 94 -9.78 -27.27 -5.82
CA TYR A 94 -10.45 -28.05 -6.85
C TYR A 94 -9.87 -27.73 -8.24
N GLY A 95 -9.77 -28.74 -9.09
CA GLY A 95 -9.33 -28.60 -10.49
C GLY A 95 -7.89 -28.09 -10.60
N ILE A 96 -6.95 -28.83 -10.04
CA ILE A 96 -5.52 -28.46 -10.03
C ILE A 96 -4.84 -29.06 -11.25
N ARG A 97 -4.19 -28.21 -12.04
CA ARG A 97 -3.39 -28.57 -13.22
C ARG A 97 -1.93 -28.21 -12.97
N LYS A 98 -1.02 -29.18 -12.92
CA LYS A 98 0.43 -28.94 -12.82
C LYS A 98 1.09 -29.28 -14.15
N PHE A 99 1.73 -28.29 -14.76
CA PHE A 99 2.52 -28.38 -15.99
C PHE A 99 3.99 -28.44 -15.60
N MET A 100 4.66 -29.56 -15.84
CA MET A 100 6.10 -29.69 -15.63
C MET A 100 6.84 -29.39 -16.94
N VAL A 101 7.74 -28.41 -16.87
CA VAL A 101 8.49 -27.91 -18.03
C VAL A 101 9.97 -28.24 -17.82
N GLN A 102 10.57 -28.91 -18.80
CA GLN A 102 11.99 -29.20 -18.85
C GLN A 102 12.51 -28.82 -20.23
N ASP A 103 13.64 -28.11 -20.30
CA ASP A 103 14.23 -27.61 -21.57
C ASP A 103 13.25 -26.81 -22.44
N ASN A 104 12.44 -25.95 -21.79
CA ASN A 104 11.41 -25.12 -22.42
C ASN A 104 10.31 -25.91 -23.18
N LYS A 105 10.18 -27.22 -22.91
CA LYS A 105 9.12 -28.09 -23.43
C LYS A 105 8.31 -28.68 -22.27
N VAL A 106 7.00 -28.83 -22.46
CA VAL A 106 6.12 -29.45 -21.47
C VAL A 106 6.32 -30.96 -21.53
N ARG A 107 6.81 -31.55 -20.43
CA ARG A 107 7.09 -33.00 -20.33
C ARG A 107 5.94 -33.75 -19.69
N GLU A 108 5.25 -33.15 -18.73
CA GLU A 108 4.20 -33.81 -17.96
C GLU A 108 3.09 -32.82 -17.58
N ILE A 109 1.84 -33.25 -17.74
CA ILE A 109 0.67 -32.56 -17.20
C ILE A 109 0.03 -33.49 -16.17
N ARG A 110 -0.07 -33.02 -14.92
CA ARG A 110 -0.84 -33.68 -13.86
C ARG A 110 -2.13 -32.92 -13.63
N TYR A 111 -3.25 -33.60 -13.68
CA TYR A 111 -4.55 -33.10 -13.27
C TYR A 111 -4.95 -33.75 -11.96
N ALA A 112 -5.52 -32.97 -11.05
CA ALA A 112 -6.15 -33.46 -9.84
C ALA A 112 -7.50 -32.79 -9.62
N GLU A 113 -8.50 -33.60 -9.31
CA GLU A 113 -9.86 -33.10 -9.11
C GLU A 113 -9.99 -32.32 -7.80
N SER A 114 -9.39 -32.82 -6.71
CA SER A 114 -9.39 -32.12 -5.43
C SER A 114 -8.10 -32.35 -4.64
N ALA A 115 -7.72 -31.36 -3.83
CA ALA A 115 -6.65 -31.51 -2.84
C ALA A 115 -7.10 -30.97 -1.48
N THR A 116 -6.79 -31.73 -0.43
CA THR A 116 -6.90 -31.26 0.95
C THR A 116 -5.50 -31.04 1.50
N TYR A 117 -5.23 -29.81 1.93
CA TYR A 117 -3.93 -29.47 2.49
C TYR A 117 -3.88 -29.90 3.95
N ILE A 118 -2.85 -30.66 4.32
CA ILE A 118 -2.62 -31.09 5.70
C ILE A 118 -1.70 -30.08 6.40
N ASN A 119 -0.65 -29.63 5.72
CA ASN A 119 0.32 -28.62 6.17
C ASN A 119 0.73 -27.72 4.99
N ASP A 120 1.33 -26.56 5.28
CA ASP A 120 1.85 -25.61 4.26
C ASP A 120 2.85 -26.26 3.26
N ALA A 121 3.42 -27.43 3.60
CA ALA A 121 4.40 -28.15 2.78
C ALA A 121 3.88 -29.45 2.15
N SER A 122 2.65 -29.90 2.45
CA SER A 122 2.14 -31.20 1.99
C SER A 122 0.62 -31.21 1.84
N ALA A 123 0.17 -31.58 0.64
CA ALA A 123 -1.24 -31.70 0.30
C ALA A 123 -1.54 -33.14 -0.12
N ASN A 124 -2.61 -33.69 0.44
CA ASN A 124 -3.20 -34.92 -0.05
C ASN A 124 -4.03 -34.59 -1.27
N VAL A 125 -3.65 -35.16 -2.41
CA VAL A 125 -4.30 -34.93 -3.68
C VAL A 125 -5.09 -36.18 -4.05
N PHE A 126 -6.36 -35.99 -4.34
CA PHE A 126 -7.32 -37.03 -4.64
C PHE A 126 -7.69 -37.01 -6.12
N ASN A 127 -7.85 -38.21 -6.68
CA ASN A 127 -8.24 -38.47 -8.06
C ASN A 127 -7.30 -37.80 -9.09
N ILE A 128 -6.09 -38.34 -9.16
CA ILE A 128 -5.03 -37.82 -10.02
C ILE A 128 -5.09 -38.48 -11.38
N SER A 129 -5.14 -37.67 -12.43
CA SER A 129 -4.94 -38.08 -13.82
C SER A 129 -3.61 -37.52 -14.33
N LYS A 130 -2.75 -38.36 -14.89
CA LYS A 130 -1.42 -37.96 -15.37
C LYS A 130 -1.32 -38.20 -16.88
N ILE A 131 -0.86 -37.16 -17.59
CA ILE A 131 -0.56 -37.21 -19.02
C ILE A 131 0.95 -36.97 -19.17
N ILE A 132 1.68 -37.97 -19.63
CA ILE A 132 3.12 -37.85 -19.92
C ILE A 132 3.30 -37.64 -21.42
N PHE A 133 4.05 -36.61 -21.79
CA PHE A 133 4.45 -36.42 -23.18
C PHE A 133 5.78 -37.16 -23.43
N PRO A 134 5.87 -37.98 -24.48
CA PRO A 134 7.07 -38.75 -24.78
C PRO A 134 8.23 -37.81 -25.15
N SER A 135 9.39 -38.05 -24.54
CA SER A 135 10.60 -37.24 -24.68
C SER A 135 11.42 -37.57 -25.95
N ASN A 136 10.96 -38.49 -26.79
CA ASN A 136 11.69 -38.96 -27.98
C ASN A 136 10.77 -39.06 -29.19
N ASP A 137 11.24 -38.56 -30.33
CA ASP A 137 10.55 -38.39 -31.62
C ASP A 137 10.08 -39.70 -32.31
N GLY A 138 10.19 -40.84 -31.60
CA GLY A 138 9.85 -42.18 -32.10
C GLY A 138 8.75 -42.92 -31.32
N GLN A 139 8.21 -42.35 -30.23
CA GLN A 139 7.13 -42.99 -29.46
C GLN A 139 5.88 -42.12 -29.50
N LYS A 140 4.94 -42.44 -30.40
CA LYS A 140 3.61 -41.81 -30.50
C LYS A 140 2.59 -42.44 -29.55
N HIS A 141 2.96 -42.71 -28.30
CA HIS A 141 2.00 -43.14 -27.29
C HIS A 141 1.99 -42.14 -26.14
N ILE A 142 0.82 -41.56 -25.91
CA ILE A 142 0.52 -40.75 -24.74
C ILE A 142 0.14 -41.76 -23.66
N ASP A 143 1.02 -41.97 -22.68
CA ASP A 143 0.68 -42.79 -21.52
C ASP A 143 -0.27 -42.00 -20.62
N ILE A 144 -1.55 -42.33 -20.72
CA ILE A 144 -2.60 -41.84 -19.82
C ILE A 144 -2.64 -42.82 -18.64
N VAL A 145 -2.00 -42.46 -17.54
CA VAL A 145 -2.15 -43.21 -16.28
C VAL A 145 -3.36 -42.65 -15.55
N THR A 146 -4.49 -43.32 -15.70
CA THR A 146 -5.71 -43.09 -14.92
C THR A 146 -5.66 -43.86 -13.60
N ASN A 147 -6.07 -43.18 -12.52
CA ASN A 147 -6.35 -43.74 -11.19
C ASN A 147 -5.12 -44.06 -10.31
N MET A 148 -4.39 -43.02 -9.91
CA MET A 148 -3.77 -43.03 -8.58
C MET A 148 -4.74 -42.38 -7.59
N THR A 149 -5.32 -43.20 -6.72
CA THR A 149 -6.41 -42.82 -5.81
C THR A 149 -5.97 -41.74 -4.82
N ASN A 150 -4.74 -41.85 -4.31
CA ASN A 150 -4.16 -40.90 -3.36
C ASN A 150 -2.66 -40.72 -3.68
N ALA A 151 -2.19 -39.48 -3.83
CA ALA A 151 -0.76 -39.18 -3.76
C ALA A 151 -0.52 -37.91 -2.94
N VAL A 152 0.54 -37.93 -2.15
CA VAL A 152 1.02 -36.73 -1.44
C VAL A 152 1.87 -35.93 -2.42
N TRP A 153 1.42 -34.74 -2.80
CA TRP A 153 2.28 -33.83 -3.55
C TRP A 153 3.17 -33.10 -2.56
N SER A 154 4.48 -33.39 -2.61
CA SER A 154 5.49 -32.59 -1.93
C SER A 154 5.66 -31.28 -2.68
N ASN A 155 5.61 -30.15 -1.96
CA ASN A 155 5.67 -28.78 -2.50
C ASN A 155 4.39 -28.28 -3.21
N PRO A 156 3.18 -28.42 -2.62
CA PRO A 156 2.03 -27.68 -3.09
C PRO A 156 2.20 -26.21 -2.68
N ILE A 157 1.63 -25.27 -3.43
CA ILE A 157 1.71 -23.86 -3.04
C ILE A 157 0.98 -23.71 -1.70
N PRO A 158 1.63 -23.16 -0.67
CA PRO A 158 1.00 -23.02 0.64
C PRO A 158 -0.33 -22.28 0.49
N ILE A 159 -1.43 -22.78 1.08
CA ILE A 159 -2.72 -22.08 1.07
C ILE A 159 -2.55 -20.67 1.65
N SER A 160 -1.62 -20.50 2.59
CA SER A 160 -1.20 -19.21 3.11
C SER A 160 -0.77 -18.23 2.00
N VAL A 161 -0.05 -18.69 0.98
CA VAL A 161 0.33 -17.90 -0.20
C VAL A 161 -0.87 -17.65 -1.12
N ALA A 162 -1.74 -18.65 -1.34
CA ALA A 162 -2.94 -18.46 -2.17
C ALA A 162 -3.96 -17.49 -1.54
N LYS A 163 -4.12 -17.54 -0.21
CA LYS A 163 -4.97 -16.62 0.57
C LYS A 163 -4.50 -15.17 0.49
N VAL A 164 -3.18 -14.96 0.43
CA VAL A 164 -2.53 -13.65 0.29
C VAL A 164 -2.61 -13.10 -1.15
N ILE A 165 -2.85 -13.94 -2.16
CA ILE A 165 -2.87 -13.52 -3.58
C ILE A 165 -4.30 -13.25 -4.08
N THR A 166 -5.32 -13.91 -3.54
CA THR A 166 -6.73 -13.67 -3.93
C THR A 166 -7.28 -12.35 -3.36
N ILE A 167 -6.75 -11.91 -2.22
CA ILE A 167 -6.98 -10.58 -1.70
C ILE A 167 -5.87 -9.73 -2.29
N ASN A 168 -6.19 -8.55 -2.81
CA ASN A 168 -5.18 -7.57 -3.24
C ASN A 168 -4.46 -7.02 -1.98
N ASP A 169 -3.81 -7.88 -1.20
CA ASP A 169 -3.53 -7.71 0.24
C ASP A 169 -2.57 -6.55 0.52
N ASN A 170 -1.77 -6.14 -0.47
CA ASN A 170 -0.84 -5.03 -0.35
C ASN A 170 -1.56 -3.73 0.06
N ASP A 171 -2.82 -3.55 -0.33
CA ASP A 171 -3.59 -2.34 -0.01
C ASP A 171 -4.24 -2.36 1.38
N TYR A 172 -4.25 -3.50 2.08
CA TYR A 172 -5.11 -3.71 3.27
C TYR A 172 -4.37 -4.18 4.53
N LEU A 173 -3.04 -4.17 4.53
CA LEU A 173 -2.26 -4.52 5.72
C LEU A 173 -2.42 -3.43 6.78
N ASN A 174 -2.78 -3.81 8.00
CA ASN A 174 -2.77 -2.91 9.15
C ASN A 174 -1.32 -2.53 9.47
N PHE A 175 -1.10 -1.36 10.09
CA PHE A 175 0.22 -0.90 10.51
C PHE A 175 1.01 -1.96 11.33
N SER A 176 0.33 -2.71 12.21
CA SER A 176 0.95 -3.80 12.99
C SER A 176 1.33 -5.03 12.18
N GLN A 177 0.68 -5.26 11.04
CA GLN A 177 1.02 -6.33 10.10
C GLN A 177 2.17 -5.87 9.20
N LEU A 178 2.18 -4.61 8.76
CA LEU A 178 3.31 -4.05 8.01
C LEU A 178 4.62 -4.11 8.82
N THR A 179 4.58 -3.82 10.13
CA THR A 179 5.77 -3.92 11.00
C THR A 179 6.25 -5.36 11.18
N SER A 180 5.35 -6.33 11.37
CA SER A 180 5.74 -7.74 11.51
C SER A 180 6.26 -8.34 10.19
N TYR A 181 5.73 -7.91 9.04
CA TYR A 181 6.27 -8.26 7.72
C TYR A 181 7.67 -7.68 7.49
N MET A 182 7.92 -6.42 7.86
CA MET A 182 9.26 -5.82 7.81
C MET A 182 10.28 -6.55 8.70
N LEU A 183 9.86 -7.03 9.89
CA LEU A 183 10.73 -7.69 10.85
C LEU A 183 11.02 -9.17 10.52
N SER A 184 10.17 -9.84 9.73
CA SER A 184 10.28 -11.28 9.45
C SER A 184 11.26 -11.66 8.33
N ASN A 185 12.06 -10.70 7.83
CA ASN A 185 13.25 -10.90 6.99
C ASN A 185 13.06 -11.74 5.69
N SER A 186 11.83 -11.92 5.23
CA SER A 186 11.54 -12.57 3.95
C SER A 186 11.50 -11.51 2.86
N GLN A 187 12.53 -11.48 1.99
CA GLN A 187 12.65 -10.69 0.75
C GLN A 187 11.54 -9.63 0.59
N ALA A 188 11.70 -8.50 1.29
CA ALA A 188 10.68 -7.47 1.28
C ALA A 188 10.47 -6.99 -0.16
N LYS A 189 9.25 -7.15 -0.68
CA LYS A 189 8.87 -6.51 -1.94
C LYS A 189 8.96 -5.01 -1.70
N ASP A 190 9.79 -4.30 -2.48
CA ASP A 190 10.04 -2.87 -2.33
C ASP A 190 8.75 -2.04 -2.22
N SER A 191 7.66 -2.50 -2.86
CA SER A 191 6.32 -1.89 -2.78
C SER A 191 5.69 -1.92 -1.39
N ILE A 192 5.85 -3.01 -0.62
CA ILE A 192 5.28 -3.13 0.74
C ILE A 192 6.09 -2.26 1.71
N SER A 193 7.42 -2.30 1.60
CA SER A 193 8.30 -1.43 2.39
C SER A 193 8.03 0.05 2.11
N LEU A 194 7.79 0.43 0.85
CA LEU A 194 7.43 1.81 0.49
C LEU A 194 6.16 2.26 1.19
N LYS A 195 5.10 1.43 1.16
CA LYS A 195 3.83 1.75 1.80
C LYS A 195 3.97 1.94 3.31
N PHE A 196 4.74 1.08 3.98
CA PHE A 196 5.04 1.24 5.40
C PHE A 196 5.66 2.62 5.69
N TRP A 197 6.69 3.00 4.94
CA TRP A 197 7.32 4.30 5.13
C TRP A 197 6.37 5.46 4.81
N GLN A 198 5.53 5.35 3.79
CA GLN A 198 4.52 6.37 3.48
C GLN A 198 3.56 6.58 4.67
N GLU A 199 3.10 5.50 5.30
CA GLU A 199 2.20 5.56 6.45
C GLU A 199 2.89 6.19 7.69
N VAL A 200 4.19 5.94 7.88
CA VAL A 200 5.00 6.58 8.93
C VAL A 200 5.20 8.09 8.66
N PHE A 201 5.46 8.48 7.42
CA PHE A 201 5.70 9.88 7.05
C PHE A 201 4.41 10.70 6.87
N GLN A 202 3.26 10.05 6.67
CA GLN A 202 1.97 10.71 6.47
C GLN A 202 1.57 11.69 7.59
N PRO A 203 1.64 11.35 8.91
CA PRO A 203 1.34 12.32 9.97
C PRO A 203 2.32 13.50 9.97
N LEU A 204 3.60 13.25 9.71
CA LEU A 204 4.61 14.30 9.64
C LEU A 204 4.33 15.27 8.47
N ALA A 205 3.99 14.72 7.30
CA ALA A 205 3.61 15.50 6.13
C ALA A 205 2.37 16.36 6.39
N LEU A 206 1.34 15.80 7.03
CA LEU A 206 0.14 16.53 7.41
C LEU A 206 0.46 17.69 8.35
N MET A 207 1.31 17.48 9.34
CA MET A 207 1.75 18.53 10.25
C MET A 207 2.49 19.66 9.51
N ILE A 208 3.42 19.32 8.62
CA ILE A 208 4.15 20.30 7.81
C ILE A 208 3.20 21.10 6.91
N LEU A 209 2.25 20.45 6.25
CA LEU A 209 1.27 21.12 5.39
C LEU A 209 0.33 22.05 6.16
N ILE A 210 -0.07 21.68 7.38
CA ILE A 210 -0.85 22.56 8.26
C ILE A 210 0.00 23.76 8.70
N LEU A 211 1.27 23.53 9.04
CA LEU A 211 2.18 24.59 9.47
C LEU A 211 2.53 25.55 8.32
N LEU A 212 2.54 25.06 7.08
CA LEU A 212 2.70 25.85 5.85
C LEU A 212 1.62 26.93 5.71
N SER A 213 0.42 26.69 6.27
CA SER A 213 -0.66 27.67 6.27
C SER A 213 -0.33 28.94 7.07
N VAL A 214 0.62 28.90 8.01
CA VAL A 214 0.98 30.05 8.86
C VAL A 214 1.65 31.17 8.06
N PRO A 215 2.81 30.94 7.42
CA PRO A 215 3.45 32.00 6.63
C PRO A 215 2.59 32.40 5.42
N LEU A 216 1.80 31.49 4.84
CA LEU A 216 0.87 31.82 3.75
C LEU A 216 -0.28 32.73 4.20
N SER A 217 -0.79 32.57 5.42
CA SER A 217 -1.85 33.43 5.94
C SER A 217 -1.36 34.84 6.26
N ILE A 218 -0.18 34.94 6.88
CA ILE A 218 0.36 36.17 7.47
C ILE A 218 1.19 36.97 6.45
N GLY A 219 1.92 36.30 5.55
CA GLY A 219 2.82 36.94 4.59
C GLY A 219 2.17 37.42 3.30
N SER A 220 0.92 37.03 3.02
CA SER A 220 0.17 37.54 1.85
C SER A 220 -0.29 38.97 2.13
N THR A 221 0.16 39.90 1.29
CA THR A 221 -0.04 41.36 1.40
C THR A 221 -1.47 41.75 1.76
N ARG A 222 -1.59 42.84 2.53
CA ARG A 222 -2.72 43.51 3.20
C ARG A 222 -4.14 43.48 2.57
N SER A 223 -4.32 42.96 1.36
CA SER A 223 -5.57 42.95 0.59
C SER A 223 -5.90 41.62 -0.12
N SER A 224 -5.20 40.52 0.19
CA SER A 224 -5.56 39.21 -0.40
C SER A 224 -6.97 38.81 0.02
N THR A 225 -7.85 38.66 -0.97
CA THR A 225 -9.21 38.14 -0.75
C THR A 225 -9.15 36.74 -0.15
N LEU A 226 -10.11 36.41 0.72
CA LEU A 226 -10.22 35.12 1.37
C LEU A 226 -10.21 33.96 0.34
N ILE A 227 -10.80 34.20 -0.83
CA ILE A 227 -10.82 33.28 -1.98
C ILE A 227 -9.40 32.96 -2.48
N LEU A 228 -8.52 33.96 -2.63
CA LEU A 228 -7.16 33.73 -3.10
C LEU A 228 -6.39 32.81 -2.12
N LYS A 229 -6.61 32.97 -0.82
CA LYS A 229 -6.01 32.10 0.19
C LYS A 229 -6.57 30.68 0.13
N LEU A 230 -7.89 30.53 -0.09
CA LEU A 230 -8.49 29.22 -0.32
C LEU A 230 -7.88 28.52 -1.54
N LEU A 231 -7.74 29.24 -2.66
CA LEU A 231 -7.12 28.73 -3.88
C LEU A 231 -5.65 28.33 -3.65
N LEU A 232 -4.87 29.14 -2.93
CA LEU A 232 -3.49 28.78 -2.57
C LEU A 232 -3.43 27.52 -1.71
N GLY A 233 -4.32 27.40 -0.72
CA GLY A 233 -4.41 26.20 0.12
C GLY A 233 -4.75 24.94 -0.67
N ALA A 234 -5.70 25.04 -1.60
CA ALA A 234 -6.07 23.96 -2.49
C ALA A 234 -4.91 23.61 -3.45
N PHE A 235 -4.28 24.62 -4.03
CA PHE A 235 -3.15 24.45 -4.96
C PHE A 235 -1.98 23.73 -4.31
N PHE A 236 -1.49 24.19 -3.14
CA PHE A 236 -0.38 23.55 -2.46
C PHE A 236 -0.74 22.16 -1.93
N GLY A 237 -1.96 21.97 -1.42
CA GLY A 237 -2.43 20.65 -1.00
C GLY A 237 -2.49 19.66 -2.16
N PHE A 238 -3.01 20.09 -3.30
CA PHE A 238 -3.09 19.26 -4.51
C PHE A 238 -1.70 19.01 -5.12
N ALA A 239 -0.84 20.03 -5.17
CA ALA A 239 0.54 19.88 -5.61
C ALA A 239 1.29 18.86 -4.76
N PHE A 240 1.13 18.92 -3.43
CA PHE A 240 1.69 17.91 -2.53
C PHE A 240 1.15 16.51 -2.84
N PHE A 241 -0.17 16.37 -3.04
CA PHE A 241 -0.79 15.09 -3.40
C PHE A 241 -0.19 14.50 -4.68
N ILE A 242 -0.06 15.30 -5.73
CA ILE A 242 0.54 14.87 -7.01
C ILE A 242 2.00 14.48 -6.83
N ILE A 243 2.80 15.29 -6.13
CA ILE A 243 4.21 14.98 -5.86
C ILE A 243 4.31 13.66 -5.09
N ASN A 244 3.48 13.47 -4.06
CA ASN A 244 3.46 12.24 -3.28
C ASN A 244 3.11 11.00 -4.13
N GLN A 245 2.16 11.14 -5.05
CA GLN A 245 1.77 10.06 -5.95
C GLN A 245 2.86 9.70 -6.97
N ILE A 246 3.68 10.67 -7.38
CA ILE A 246 4.75 10.47 -8.37
C ILE A 246 6.00 9.83 -7.72
N PHE A 247 6.35 10.23 -6.50
CA PHE A 247 7.57 9.76 -5.84
C PHE A 247 7.58 8.26 -5.55
N GLY A 248 6.41 7.66 -5.26
CA GLY A 248 6.31 6.23 -4.99
C GLY A 248 6.75 5.35 -6.17
N PRO A 249 6.09 5.45 -7.34
CA PRO A 249 6.48 4.72 -8.54
C PRO A 249 7.91 5.00 -9.01
N ILE A 250 8.36 6.26 -8.92
CA ILE A 250 9.74 6.63 -9.31
C ILE A 250 10.76 5.91 -8.43
N ALA A 251 10.54 5.84 -7.11
CA ALA A 251 11.45 5.15 -6.21
C ALA A 251 11.57 3.66 -6.55
N LEU A 252 10.47 3.01 -6.92
CA LEU A 252 10.46 1.60 -7.33
C LEU A 252 11.18 1.39 -8.67
N ILE A 253 10.94 2.24 -9.67
CA ILE A 253 11.57 2.13 -10.99
C ILE A 253 13.08 2.36 -10.90
N LEU A 254 13.50 3.34 -10.10
CA LEU A 254 14.92 3.67 -9.90
C LEU A 254 15.62 2.74 -8.89
N HIS A 255 14.92 1.75 -8.33
CA HIS A 255 15.43 0.85 -7.28
C HIS A 255 16.04 1.63 -6.10
N LEU A 256 15.47 2.79 -5.77
CA LEU A 256 15.89 3.60 -4.64
C LEU A 256 15.37 2.99 -3.33
N PRO A 257 16.07 3.19 -2.20
CA PRO A 257 15.56 2.83 -0.88
C PRO A 257 14.12 3.35 -0.70
N PRO A 258 13.15 2.49 -0.33
CA PRO A 258 11.74 2.87 -0.22
C PRO A 258 11.49 4.06 0.72
N ILE A 259 12.37 4.26 1.71
CA ILE A 259 12.34 5.41 2.61
C ILE A 259 12.50 6.75 1.88
N LEU A 260 13.32 6.82 0.82
CA LEU A 260 13.52 8.05 0.05
C LEU A 260 12.29 8.37 -0.79
N GLY A 261 11.62 7.35 -1.34
CA GLY A 261 10.36 7.50 -2.06
C GLY A 261 9.25 8.05 -1.16
N ALA A 262 9.17 7.59 0.08
CA ALA A 262 8.19 8.07 1.05
C ALA A 262 8.53 9.45 1.65
N ALA A 263 9.80 9.70 1.95
CA ALA A 263 10.23 10.93 2.61
C ALA A 263 10.34 12.12 1.65
N GLY A 264 10.61 11.89 0.36
CA GLY A 264 10.86 12.94 -0.63
C GLY A 264 9.83 14.07 -0.66
N PRO A 265 8.52 13.79 -0.81
CA PRO A 265 7.46 14.81 -0.80
C PRO A 265 7.44 15.61 0.51
N THR A 266 7.62 14.93 1.64
CA THR A 266 7.64 15.53 2.99
C THR A 266 8.82 16.47 3.15
N VAL A 267 10.00 16.09 2.64
CA VAL A 267 11.21 16.93 2.66
C VAL A 267 11.04 18.16 1.79
N ILE A 268 10.46 18.03 0.59
CA ILE A 268 10.16 19.17 -0.29
C ILE A 268 9.22 20.15 0.42
N ALA A 269 8.16 19.65 1.05
CA ALA A 269 7.22 20.48 1.81
C ALA A 269 7.91 21.18 3.00
N LEU A 270 8.84 20.49 3.69
CA LEU A 270 9.61 21.06 4.79
C LEU A 270 10.55 22.18 4.32
N ILE A 271 11.23 21.99 3.19
CA ILE A 271 12.09 23.03 2.59
C ILE A 271 11.24 24.26 2.23
N LEU A 272 10.08 24.05 1.62
CA LEU A 272 9.16 25.12 1.25
C LEU A 272 8.64 25.87 2.49
N LEU A 273 8.32 25.15 3.57
CA LEU A 273 7.94 25.73 4.85
C LEU A 273 9.03 26.67 5.39
N ILE A 274 10.27 26.16 5.48
CA ILE A 274 11.41 26.91 6.03
C ILE A 274 11.66 28.17 5.20
N TYR A 275 11.66 28.03 3.87
CA TYR A 275 11.83 29.15 2.95
C TYR A 275 10.77 30.25 3.16
N LEU A 276 9.48 29.87 3.22
CA LEU A 276 8.40 30.83 3.45
C LEU A 276 8.46 31.48 4.83
N PHE A 277 8.86 30.72 5.86
CA PHE A 277 8.95 31.24 7.22
C PHE A 277 10.07 32.27 7.38
N ILE A 278 11.23 32.05 6.74
CA ILE A 278 12.34 33.00 6.71
C ILE A 278 11.90 34.29 6.00
N LYS A 279 11.30 34.17 4.81
CA LYS A 279 10.79 35.32 4.05
C LYS A 279 9.75 36.13 4.83
N SER A 280 8.87 35.46 5.58
CA SER A 280 7.86 36.13 6.42
C SER A 280 8.44 36.87 7.63
N LYS A 281 9.67 36.58 8.06
CA LYS A 281 10.32 37.27 9.19
C LYS A 281 10.95 38.61 8.77
N GLU A 282 11.26 38.75 7.48
CA GLU A 282 11.88 39.96 6.90
C GLU A 282 10.86 41.06 6.55
N THR A 283 9.56 40.76 6.60
CA THR A 283 8.43 41.68 6.34
C THR A 283 7.63 42.01 7.59
#